data_AF-A0A4Q9H8U2-F1
#
_entry.id   AF-A0A4Q9H8U2-F1
#
_cell.length_a   1.000
_cell.length_b   1.000
_cell.length_c   1.000
_cell.angle_alpha   90.00
_cell.angle_beta   90.00
_cell.angle_gamma   90.00
#
_symmetry.space_group_name_H-M   'P 1'
#
loop_
_entity.id
_entity.type
_entity.pdbx_description
1 polymer ?
#
loop_
_entity_poly.entity_id
_entity_poly.type
_entity_poly.pdbx_seq_one_letter_code
_entity_poly.pdbx_strand_id
1 'polypeptide(L)'
;MLTEKQTQKLYWLKYEISSIQALILNSPGIDHFAFCYFFPETDHPAKPLQLIAYGYMAPSNQYSSYFDRLEIYNNSALDLSGPIILSNNIISLADILLLINNPDANGDKPDYLVFVPDVNRGHVFYNVKRFKRIDTGDVELIYEDETPIVTNPSPPATIN
;
A
#
# COMPACT_ATOMS: atom_id res chain seq x y z
N MET A 1 17.53 -14.19 -31.20
CA MET A 1 16.73 -13.05 -30.72
C MET A 1 16.95 -12.95 -29.23
N LEU A 2 17.53 -11.86 -28.73
CA LEU A 2 17.53 -11.57 -27.30
C LEU A 2 16.12 -11.09 -26.98
N THR A 3 15.33 -11.94 -26.33
CA THR A 3 14.04 -11.52 -25.78
C THR A 3 14.36 -10.46 -24.73
N GLU A 4 14.04 -9.19 -25.00
CA GLU A 4 14.04 -8.16 -23.97
C GLU A 4 13.18 -8.67 -22.82
N LYS A 5 13.82 -8.96 -21.67
CA LYS A 5 13.07 -9.19 -20.44
C LYS A 5 12.43 -7.85 -20.12
N GLN A 6 11.11 -7.76 -20.30
CA GLN A 6 10.36 -6.61 -19.83
C GLN A 6 10.64 -6.45 -18.33
N THR A 7 11.34 -5.37 -17.97
CA THR A 7 11.61 -5.01 -16.58
C THR A 7 10.47 -4.11 -16.11
N GLN A 8 9.69 -4.58 -15.15
CA GLN A 8 8.62 -3.77 -14.54
C GLN A 8 9.19 -3.10 -13.29
N LYS A 9 8.98 -1.78 -13.17
CA LYS A 9 9.25 -1.03 -11.94
C LYS A 9 7.98 -0.90 -11.11
N LEU A 10 8.03 -1.37 -9.87
CA LEU A 10 7.00 -1.14 -8.87
C LEU A 10 7.52 -0.13 -7.86
N TYR A 11 6.91 1.04 -7.81
CA TYR A 11 7.35 2.10 -6.90
C TYR A 11 6.88 1.85 -5.48
N TRP A 12 7.66 2.37 -4.53
CA TRP A 12 7.20 2.51 -3.15
C TRP A 12 6.14 3.60 -3.12
N LEU A 13 5.08 3.38 -2.37
CA LEU A 13 3.90 4.24 -2.40
C LEU A 13 3.58 4.78 -1.02
N LYS A 14 3.41 6.10 -0.92
CA LYS A 14 3.10 6.84 0.29
C LYS A 14 1.58 7.02 0.42
N TYR A 15 1.05 6.81 1.62
CA TYR A 15 -0.34 7.07 1.97
C TYR A 15 -0.43 7.92 3.24
N GLU A 16 -0.88 9.17 3.11
CA GLU A 16 -1.03 10.09 4.24
C GLU A 16 -2.09 9.62 5.23
N ILE A 17 -1.81 9.74 6.54
CA ILE A 17 -2.80 9.34 7.56
C ILE A 17 -4.04 10.21 7.51
N SER A 18 -3.91 11.49 7.16
CA SER A 18 -5.06 12.38 6.97
C SER A 18 -5.99 11.88 5.86
N SER A 19 -5.44 11.36 4.76
CA SER A 19 -6.22 10.72 3.68
C SER A 19 -6.85 9.42 4.16
N ILE A 20 -6.11 8.56 4.86
CA ILE A 20 -6.64 7.33 5.46
C ILE A 20 -7.85 7.62 6.35
N GLN A 21 -7.72 8.61 7.24
CA GLN A 21 -8.80 9.04 8.14
C GLN A 21 -9.99 9.61 7.36
N ALA A 22 -9.75 10.39 6.30
CA ALA A 22 -10.80 10.88 5.43
C ALA A 22 -11.54 9.74 4.71
N LEU A 23 -10.82 8.72 4.21
CA LEU A 23 -11.45 7.55 3.57
C LEU A 23 -12.31 6.78 4.56
N ILE A 24 -11.84 6.54 5.78
CA ILE A 24 -12.63 5.87 6.83
C ILE A 24 -13.91 6.66 7.12
N LEU A 25 -13.78 7.98 7.29
CA LEU A 25 -14.92 8.86 7.58
C LEU A 25 -15.96 8.86 6.44
N ASN A 26 -15.49 8.80 5.20
CA ASN A 26 -16.34 8.82 3.99
C ASN A 26 -16.81 7.44 3.53
N SER A 27 -16.45 6.37 4.26
CA SER A 27 -16.81 4.98 3.91
C SER A 27 -17.53 4.28 5.07
N PRO A 28 -18.79 4.66 5.39
CA PRO A 28 -19.53 4.02 6.48
C PRO A 28 -19.63 2.51 6.30
N GLY A 29 -19.25 1.76 7.34
CA GLY A 29 -19.28 0.29 7.33
C GLY A 29 -18.05 -0.37 6.70
N ILE A 30 -17.01 0.40 6.36
CA ILE A 30 -15.71 -0.13 5.95
C ILE A 30 -15.19 -1.16 6.96
N ASP A 31 -14.68 -2.27 6.46
CA ASP A 31 -13.96 -3.27 7.26
C ASP A 31 -12.60 -3.65 6.66
N HIS A 32 -12.35 -3.31 5.39
CA HIS A 32 -11.06 -3.47 4.74
C HIS A 32 -10.73 -2.26 3.87
N PHE A 33 -9.44 -2.06 3.61
CA PHE A 33 -8.98 -1.26 2.49
C PHE A 33 -8.64 -2.18 1.32
N ALA A 34 -9.05 -1.77 0.13
CA ALA A 34 -8.67 -2.42 -1.11
C ALA A 34 -7.80 -1.50 -1.96
N PHE A 35 -6.62 -1.98 -2.29
CA PHE A 35 -5.66 -1.28 -3.13
C PHE A 35 -5.65 -1.87 -4.53
N CYS A 36 -6.06 -1.05 -5.49
CA CYS A 36 -6.19 -1.41 -6.89
C CYS A 36 -5.09 -0.70 -7.70
N TYR A 37 -4.53 -1.39 -8.68
CA TYR A 37 -3.54 -0.80 -9.57
C TYR A 37 -4.15 0.23 -10.51
N PHE A 38 -3.44 1.34 -10.69
CA PHE A 38 -3.87 2.45 -11.53
C PHE A 38 -2.69 2.98 -12.35
N PHE A 39 -2.97 3.22 -13.64
CA PHE A 39 -2.07 3.92 -14.54
C PHE A 39 -2.57 5.36 -14.69
N PRO A 40 -1.94 6.35 -14.04
CA PRO A 40 -2.42 7.72 -14.05
C PRO A 40 -2.46 8.35 -15.43
N GLU A 41 -1.52 8.00 -16.30
CA GLU A 41 -1.49 8.47 -17.68
C GLU A 41 -0.96 7.35 -18.57
N THR A 42 -1.84 6.83 -19.42
CA THR A 42 -1.61 5.62 -20.22
C THR A 42 -0.87 5.91 -21.53
N ASP A 43 -0.78 7.18 -21.92
CA ASP A 43 -0.09 7.68 -23.11
C ASP A 43 1.39 8.02 -22.85
N HIS A 44 1.82 8.01 -21.59
CA HIS A 44 3.20 8.26 -21.21
C HIS A 44 3.86 6.99 -20.66
N PRO A 45 4.70 6.29 -21.46
CA PRO A 45 5.32 5.02 -21.07
C PRO A 45 6.30 5.13 -19.90
N ALA A 46 6.67 6.35 -19.51
CA ALA A 46 7.48 6.64 -18.34
C ALA A 46 6.66 6.82 -17.04
N LYS A 47 5.32 6.82 -17.10
CA LYS A 47 4.50 7.07 -15.91
C LYS A 47 4.20 5.79 -15.13
N PRO A 48 4.48 5.81 -13.82
CA PRO A 48 4.58 4.60 -13.04
C PRO A 48 3.22 4.08 -12.57
N LEU A 49 3.17 2.78 -12.37
CA LEU A 49 2.06 2.11 -11.70
C LEU A 49 1.90 2.65 -10.28
N GLN A 50 0.68 3.08 -9.93
CA GLN A 50 0.32 3.52 -8.59
C GLN A 50 -0.82 2.65 -8.02
N LEU A 51 -1.15 2.88 -6.76
CA LEU A 51 -2.32 2.27 -6.11
C LEU A 51 -3.40 3.33 -5.86
N ILE A 52 -4.65 2.92 -6.06
CA ILE A 52 -5.83 3.59 -5.54
C ILE A 52 -6.35 2.80 -4.36
N ALA A 53 -6.64 3.48 -3.26
CA ALA A 53 -7.29 2.92 -2.08
C ALA A 53 -8.80 3.16 -2.13
N TYR A 54 -9.57 2.09 -1.94
CA TYR A 54 -11.01 2.13 -1.67
C TYR A 54 -11.28 1.57 -0.27
N GLY A 55 -12.32 2.05 0.37
CA GLY A 55 -12.97 1.32 1.44
C GLY A 55 -13.72 0.12 0.85
N TYR A 56 -13.60 -1.04 1.49
CA TYR A 56 -14.33 -2.25 1.12
C TYR A 56 -15.15 -2.70 2.32
N MET A 57 -16.43 -2.98 2.05
CA MET A 57 -17.41 -3.50 3.00
C MET A 57 -17.68 -4.95 2.63
N ALA A 58 -16.95 -5.89 3.23
CA ALA A 58 -16.99 -7.30 2.86
C ALA A 58 -18.40 -7.94 2.98
N PRO A 59 -19.21 -7.68 4.04
CA PRO A 59 -20.55 -8.24 4.18
C PRO A 59 -21.51 -7.90 3.04
N SER A 60 -21.39 -6.70 2.48
CA SER A 60 -22.21 -6.24 1.36
C SER A 60 -21.51 -6.36 0.01
N ASN A 61 -20.25 -6.83 -0.01
CA ASN A 61 -19.38 -6.89 -1.20
C ASN A 61 -19.39 -5.56 -1.98
N GLN A 62 -19.22 -4.45 -1.26
CA GLN A 62 -19.34 -3.12 -1.81
C GLN A 62 -18.05 -2.32 -1.58
N TYR A 63 -17.65 -1.55 -2.59
CA TYR A 63 -16.58 -0.55 -2.47
C TYR A 63 -17.17 0.83 -2.21
N SER A 64 -16.42 1.66 -1.48
CA SER A 64 -16.73 3.07 -1.28
C SER A 64 -16.73 3.83 -2.61
N SER A 65 -17.53 4.89 -2.69
CA SER A 65 -17.47 5.85 -3.79
C SER A 65 -16.31 6.83 -3.65
N TYR A 66 -15.91 7.12 -2.41
CA TYR A 66 -14.71 7.88 -2.09
C TYR A 66 -13.47 6.99 -2.21
N PHE A 67 -12.41 7.51 -2.81
CA PHE A 67 -11.15 6.80 -2.99
C PHE A 67 -9.96 7.77 -2.90
N ASP A 68 -8.80 7.24 -2.55
CA ASP A 68 -7.55 7.99 -2.50
C ASP A 68 -6.53 7.41 -3.47
N ARG A 69 -5.60 8.26 -3.96
CA ARG A 69 -4.46 7.84 -4.77
C ARG A 69 -3.22 7.86 -3.90
N LEU A 70 -2.43 6.79 -3.92
CA LEU A 70 -1.15 6.76 -3.24
C LEU A 70 -0.07 7.40 -4.12
N GLU A 71 0.80 8.18 -3.48
CA GLU A 71 1.86 8.94 -4.15
C GLU A 71 3.16 8.14 -4.20
N ILE A 72 4.07 8.46 -5.13
CA ILE A 72 5.39 7.83 -5.15
C ILE A 72 6.22 8.32 -3.96
N TYR A 73 6.86 7.40 -3.26
CA TYR A 73 7.78 7.71 -2.17
C TYR A 73 9.24 7.70 -2.64
N ASN A 74 9.89 8.86 -2.57
CA ASN A 74 11.33 9.06 -2.79
C ASN A 74 11.92 8.45 -4.07
N ASN A 75 11.09 8.25 -5.11
CA ASN A 75 11.47 7.60 -6.37
C ASN A 75 12.08 6.19 -6.17
N SER A 76 11.81 5.54 -5.02
CA SER A 76 12.25 4.18 -4.71
C SER A 76 11.37 3.17 -5.45
N ALA A 77 11.99 2.12 -5.99
CA ALA A 77 11.28 1.09 -6.74
C ALA A 77 11.91 -0.29 -6.57
N LEU A 78 11.08 -1.32 -6.72
CA LEU A 78 11.49 -2.70 -6.93
C LEU A 78 11.54 -2.98 -8.44
N ASP A 79 12.72 -3.33 -8.93
CA ASP A 79 12.93 -3.78 -10.31
C ASP A 79 12.62 -5.28 -10.39
N LEU A 80 11.65 -5.65 -11.23
CA LEU A 80 11.23 -7.03 -11.42
C LEU A 80 11.48 -7.48 -12.85
N SER A 81 11.84 -8.75 -13.01
CA SER A 81 11.97 -9.39 -14.33
C SER A 81 11.19 -10.68 -14.37
N GLY A 82 10.52 -10.94 -15.49
CA GLY A 82 9.67 -12.11 -15.67
C GLY A 82 8.19 -11.85 -15.34
N PRO A 83 7.35 -12.91 -15.40
CA PRO A 83 5.91 -12.77 -15.19
C PRO A 83 5.60 -12.46 -13.73
N ILE A 84 4.70 -11.50 -13.51
CA ILE A 84 4.20 -11.10 -12.20
C ILE A 84 2.68 -11.01 -12.24
N ILE A 85 2.04 -11.26 -11.10
CA ILE A 85 0.58 -11.22 -10.93
C ILE A 85 0.25 -9.98 -10.12
N LEU A 86 -0.44 -9.04 -10.78
CA LEU A 86 -0.95 -7.81 -10.20
C LEU A 86 -2.39 -8.03 -9.75
N SER A 87 -2.56 -8.44 -8.49
CA SER A 87 -3.85 -8.59 -7.83
C SER A 87 -4.20 -7.39 -6.97
N ASN A 88 -5.50 -7.11 -6.79
CA ASN A 88 -5.93 -6.18 -5.75
C ASN A 88 -5.37 -6.64 -4.39
N ASN A 89 -4.82 -5.70 -3.66
CA ASN A 89 -4.19 -5.94 -2.37
C ASN A 89 -5.13 -5.47 -1.26
N ILE A 90 -5.38 -6.31 -0.28
CA ILE A 90 -6.34 -6.05 0.80
C ILE A 90 -5.61 -5.97 2.14
N ILE A 91 -6.05 -5.08 3.01
CA ILE A 91 -5.64 -5.01 4.42
C ILE A 91 -6.88 -4.74 5.27
N SER A 92 -6.96 -5.31 6.46
CA SER A 92 -8.12 -5.06 7.33
C SER A 92 -8.10 -3.64 7.89
N LEU A 93 -9.28 -3.10 8.19
CA LEU A 93 -9.40 -1.83 8.90
C LEU A 93 -8.69 -1.91 10.26
N ALA A 94 -8.76 -3.04 10.95
CA ALA A 94 -8.11 -3.25 12.24
C ALA A 94 -6.58 -3.09 12.13
N ASP A 95 -5.95 -3.71 11.12
CA ASP A 95 -4.51 -3.61 10.89
C ASP A 95 -4.09 -2.18 10.51
N ILE A 96 -4.87 -1.49 9.67
CA ILE A 96 -4.62 -0.07 9.37
C ILE A 96 -4.73 0.79 10.62
N LEU A 97 -5.76 0.56 11.45
CA LEU A 97 -5.92 1.29 12.71
C LEU A 97 -4.76 1.01 13.68
N LEU A 98 -4.25 -0.21 13.71
CA LEU A 98 -3.06 -0.58 14.50
C LEU A 98 -1.85 0.23 14.03
N LEU A 99 -1.60 0.25 12.72
CA LEU A 99 -0.47 0.97 12.11
C LEU A 99 -0.50 2.48 12.41
N ILE A 100 -1.66 3.12 12.35
CA ILE A 100 -1.77 4.59 12.48
C ILE A 100 -1.98 5.08 13.91
N ASN A 101 -2.53 4.26 14.81
CA ASN A 101 -2.87 4.71 16.16
C ASN A 101 -1.87 4.28 17.23
N ASN A 102 -1.15 3.18 17.03
CA ASN A 102 -0.15 2.76 18.00
C ASN A 102 1.06 3.69 17.92
N PRO A 103 1.56 4.20 19.06
CA PRO A 103 2.83 4.91 19.10
C PRO A 103 4.02 3.94 19.04
N ASP A 104 5.21 4.45 18.73
CA ASP A 104 6.48 3.75 18.96
C ASP A 104 6.92 3.81 20.45
N ALA A 105 8.12 3.31 20.75
CA ALA A 105 8.69 3.34 22.10
C ALA A 105 8.87 4.75 22.68
N ASN A 106 8.91 5.78 21.84
CA ASN A 106 9.06 7.18 22.23
C ASN A 106 7.71 7.91 22.36
N GLY A 107 6.59 7.24 22.11
CA GLY A 107 5.26 7.84 22.10
C GLY A 107 4.86 8.48 20.76
N ASP A 108 5.67 8.31 19.72
CA ASP A 108 5.47 8.93 18.42
C ASP A 108 4.54 8.12 17.53
N LYS A 109 3.64 8.82 16.84
CA LYS A 109 2.75 8.24 15.83
C LYS A 109 3.24 8.60 14.43
N PRO A 110 2.97 7.74 13.43
CA PRO A 110 3.33 8.05 12.06
C PRO A 110 2.54 9.26 11.56
N ASP A 111 3.05 9.90 10.51
CA ASP A 111 2.33 10.89 9.70
C ASP A 111 1.77 10.26 8.42
N TYR A 112 2.41 9.19 7.94
CA TYR A 112 2.03 8.46 6.74
C TYR A 112 2.53 7.02 6.79
N LEU A 113 1.95 6.18 5.92
CA LEU A 113 2.39 4.81 5.69
C LEU A 113 3.13 4.73 4.34
N VAL A 114 4.10 3.84 4.25
CA VAL A 114 4.81 3.52 3.00
C VAL A 114 4.60 2.05 2.66
N PHE A 115 4.02 1.83 1.49
CA PHE A 115 3.77 0.53 0.88
C PHE A 115 5.00 0.16 0.05
N VAL A 116 5.77 -0.78 0.57
CA VAL A 116 6.99 -1.29 -0.07
C VAL A 116 6.64 -2.56 -0.83
N PRO A 117 6.70 -2.56 -2.19
CA PRO A 117 6.35 -3.72 -2.97
C PRO A 117 7.32 -4.88 -2.72
N ASP A 118 6.78 -6.09 -2.73
CA ASP A 118 7.50 -7.35 -2.67
C ASP A 118 6.73 -8.43 -3.46
N VAL A 119 7.36 -9.56 -3.73
CA VAL A 119 6.80 -10.64 -4.56
C VAL A 119 6.97 -11.98 -3.89
N ASN A 120 5.86 -12.68 -3.65
CA ASN A 120 5.87 -14.06 -3.19
C ASN A 120 5.07 -14.93 -4.17
N ARG A 121 5.69 -16.02 -4.64
CA ARG A 121 5.09 -16.94 -5.63
C ARG A 121 4.53 -16.22 -6.87
N GLY A 122 5.18 -15.12 -7.28
CA GLY A 122 4.77 -14.30 -8.42
C GLY A 122 3.64 -13.30 -8.13
N HIS A 123 3.01 -13.33 -6.96
CA HIS A 123 2.01 -12.33 -6.57
C HIS A 123 2.69 -11.12 -5.93
N VAL A 124 2.33 -9.93 -6.40
CA VAL A 124 2.78 -8.67 -5.82
C VAL A 124 1.95 -8.35 -4.58
N PHE A 125 2.65 -8.04 -3.50
CA PHE A 125 2.09 -7.53 -2.25
C PHE A 125 2.95 -6.40 -1.70
N TYR A 126 2.51 -5.80 -0.60
CA TYR A 126 3.19 -4.65 -0.01
C TYR A 126 3.42 -4.86 1.47
N ASN A 127 4.68 -4.74 1.89
CA ASN A 127 5.01 -4.53 3.29
C ASN A 127 4.63 -3.09 3.66
N VAL A 128 3.92 -2.90 4.78
CA VAL A 128 3.45 -1.58 5.19
C VAL A 128 4.32 -1.05 6.32
N LYS A 129 5.05 0.02 6.04
CA LYS A 129 5.93 0.69 7.00
C LYS A 129 5.33 2.00 7.50
N ARG A 130 5.71 2.39 8.72
CA ARG A 130 5.22 3.58 9.41
C ARG A 130 6.32 4.64 9.36
N PHE A 131 5.99 5.87 8.98
CA PHE A 131 6.96 6.95 8.90
C PHE A 131 6.45 8.22 9.55
N LYS A 132 7.36 8.97 10.17
CA LYS A 132 7.13 10.30 10.73
C LYS A 132 8.05 11.31 10.05
N ARG A 133 7.53 12.49 9.79
CA ARG A 133 8.30 13.63 9.30
C ARG A 133 8.94 14.34 10.47
N ILE A 134 10.23 14.58 10.34
CA ILE A 134 11.00 15.44 11.25
C ILE A 134 11.75 16.48 10.42
N ASP A 135 12.30 17.49 11.08
CA ASP A 135 12.97 18.60 10.39
C ASP A 135 14.14 18.16 9.50
N THR A 136 14.77 17.02 9.81
CA THR A 136 15.91 16.46 9.06
C THR A 136 15.51 15.44 7.99
N GLY A 137 14.21 15.17 7.82
CA GLY A 137 13.69 14.22 6.82
C GLY A 137 12.69 13.23 7.39
N ASP A 138 12.64 12.05 6.78
CA ASP A 138 11.68 11.00 7.12
C ASP A 138 12.33 9.92 7.99
N VAL A 139 11.67 9.55 9.10
CA VAL A 139 12.14 8.48 10.00
C VAL A 139 11.13 7.35 10.03
N GLU A 140 11.62 6.13 9.84
CA GLU A 140 10.80 4.92 9.99
C GLU A 140 10.54 4.67 11.48
N LEU A 141 9.26 4.54 11.85
CA LEU A 141 8.84 4.19 13.20
C LEU A 141 8.74 2.68 13.33
N ILE A 142 9.74 2.10 14.00
CA ILE A 142 9.81 0.65 14.23
C ILE A 142 8.80 0.26 15.31
N TYR A 143 8.11 -0.85 15.07
CA TYR A 143 7.26 -1.50 16.05
C TYR A 143 8.05 -2.68 16.64
N GLU A 144 8.37 -2.63 17.94
CA GLU A 144 9.42 -3.50 18.52
C GLU A 144 9.05 -5.00 18.60
N ASP A 145 7.77 -5.39 18.47
CA ASP A 145 7.31 -6.75 18.84
C ASP A 145 6.27 -7.41 17.91
N GLU A 146 6.05 -6.92 16.68
CA GLU A 146 5.02 -7.52 15.81
C GLU A 146 5.53 -8.02 14.45
N THR A 147 4.93 -9.14 14.04
CA THR A 147 4.94 -9.63 12.67
C THR A 147 4.61 -8.47 11.72
N PRO A 148 5.38 -8.27 10.64
CA PRO A 148 5.10 -7.22 9.68
C PRO A 148 3.66 -7.28 9.17
N ILE A 149 2.96 -6.14 9.21
CA ILE A 149 1.67 -6.03 8.55
C ILE A 149 1.91 -5.86 7.05
N VAL A 150 1.32 -6.77 6.29
CA VAL A 150 1.43 -6.82 4.83
C VAL A 150 0.06 -6.76 4.19
N THR A 151 -0.01 -6.26 2.97
CA THR A 151 -1.21 -6.43 2.17
C THR A 151 -1.31 -7.86 1.67
N ASN A 152 -2.54 -8.29 1.46
CA ASN A 152 -2.84 -9.60 0.94
C ASN A 152 -3.37 -9.53 -0.49
N PRO A 153 -2.69 -10.10 -1.50
CA PRO A 153 -3.21 -10.13 -2.86
C PRO A 153 -4.47 -11.03 -2.93
N SER A 154 -5.50 -10.62 -3.64
CA SER A 154 -6.71 -11.41 -3.87
C SER A 154 -6.51 -12.34 -5.11
N PRO A 155 -7.05 -13.59 -5.24
CA PRO A 155 -8.23 -14.16 -4.54
C PRO A 155 -8.22 -15.72 -4.35
N PRO A 156 -8.09 -16.34 -3.17
CA PRO A 156 -7.40 -15.92 -1.98
C PRO A 156 -5.90 -15.75 -2.26
N ALA A 157 -5.20 -14.92 -1.48
CA ALA A 157 -3.82 -15.24 -1.12
C ALA A 157 -3.70 -15.21 0.41
N THR A 158 -2.68 -15.87 0.92
CA THR A 158 -2.36 -15.99 2.35
C THR A 158 -0.85 -16.14 2.39
N ILE A 159 -0.17 -15.03 2.17
CA ILE A 159 1.30 -14.98 2.13
C ILE A 159 1.83 -15.58 3.44
N ASN A 160 2.68 -16.60 3.33
CA ASN A 160 3.49 -17.12 4.44
C ASN A 160 4.94 -16.71 4.22
#